data_AF-A0A7C0VIF1-F1
#
_entry.id   AF-A0A7C0VIF1-F1
#
_cell.length_a   1.000
_cell.length_b   1.000
_cell.length_c   1.000
_cell.angle_alpha   90.00
_cell.angle_beta   90.00
_cell.angle_gamma   90.00
#
_symmetry.space_group_name_H-M   'P 1'
#
loop_
_entity.id
_entity.type
_entity.pdbx_description
1 polymer ?
#
loop_
_entity_poly.entity_id
_entity_poly.type
_entity_poly.pdbx_seq_one_letter_code
_entity_poly.pdbx_strand_id
1 'polypeptide(L)' 'MPFLEVPEEDNYLHLAGFILSQLGNIPTNGDVIEIPSARLEVIRVIANKIVLIRIIPISASLSAS' A
#
# COMPACT_ATOMS: atom_id res chain seq x y z
N MET A 1 -8.00 -10.57 4.11
CA MET A 1 -6.64 -11.09 4.33
C MET A 1 -6.25 -10.70 5.75
N PRO A 2 -5.94 -11.65 6.64
CA PRO A 2 -5.81 -11.36 8.08
C PRO A 2 -4.60 -10.48 8.45
N PHE A 3 -3.74 -10.13 7.49
CA PHE A 3 -2.51 -9.37 7.72
C PHE A 3 -2.54 -7.96 7.12
N LEU A 4 -3.58 -7.58 6.38
CA LEU A 4 -3.65 -6.26 5.73
C LEU A 4 -4.75 -5.43 6.40
N GLU A 5 -4.36 -4.70 7.44
CA GLU A 5 -5.20 -3.68 8.06
C GLU A 5 -4.90 -2.33 7.40
N VAL A 6 -5.85 -1.86 6.60
CA VAL A 6 -5.84 -0.50 6.02
C VAL A 6 -6.75 0.35 6.90
N PRO A 7 -6.36 1.58 7.26
CA PRO A 7 -7.27 2.48 7.96
C PRO A 7 -8.58 2.66 7.17
N GLU A 8 -9.69 2.88 7.86
CA GLU A 8 -10.96 3.23 7.25
C GLU A 8 -11.19 4.73 7.45
N GLU A 9 -11.25 5.50 6.37
CA GLU A 9 -11.44 6.96 6.38
C GLU A 9 -12.37 7.40 5.24
N ASP A 10 -13.06 8.53 5.41
CA ASP A 10 -14.03 9.05 4.43
C ASP A 10 -13.38 9.54 3.11
N ASN A 11 -12.07 9.73 3.09
CA ASN A 11 -11.31 10.31 1.96
C ASN A 11 -10.92 9.28 0.89
N TYR A 12 -11.13 7.98 1.11
CA TYR A 12 -10.92 6.94 0.09
C TYR A 12 -11.86 5.74 0.27
N LEU A 13 -12.15 5.07 -0.85
CA LEU A 13 -13.02 3.88 -0.87
C LEU A 13 -12.25 2.57 -1.12
N HIS A 14 -11.05 2.67 -1.68
CA HIS A 14 -10.27 1.52 -2.17
C HIS A 14 -8.79 1.71 -1.83
N LEU A 15 -8.05 0.60 -1.81
CA LEU A 15 -6.62 0.57 -1.50
C LEU A 15 -5.77 1.52 -2.38
N ALA A 16 -6.09 1.64 -3.66
CA ALA A 16 -5.43 2.61 -4.53
C ALA A 16 -5.68 4.06 -4.09
N GLY A 17 -6.89 4.36 -3.62
CA GLY A 17 -7.24 5.67 -3.06
C GLY A 17 -6.49 5.97 -1.77
N PHE A 18 -6.35 4.98 -0.88
CA PHE A 18 -5.50 5.08 0.30
C PHE A 18 -4.04 5.36 -0.07
N ILE A 19 -3.46 4.63 -1.03
CA ILE A 19 -2.08 4.86 -1.47
C ILE A 19 -1.91 6.29 -2.02
N LEU A 20 -2.87 6.76 -2.82
CA LEU A 20 -2.86 8.12 -3.35
C LEU A 20 -2.96 9.19 -2.26
N SER A 21 -3.78 8.98 -1.22
CA SER A 21 -3.91 9.94 -0.12
C SER A 21 -2.63 10.04 0.71
N GLN A 22 -1.86 8.96 0.82
CA GLN A 22 -0.56 8.95 1.50
C GLN A 22 0.56 9.59 0.67
N LEU A 23 0.59 9.36 -0.64
CA LEU A 23 1.64 9.93 -1.52
C LEU A 23 1.47 11.45 -1.70
N GLY A 24 0.24 11.93 -1.89
CA GLY A 24 -0.04 13.36 -2.10
C GLY A 24 0.38 13.90 -3.48
N ASN A 25 0.88 13.04 -4.38
CA ASN A 25 1.28 13.37 -5.75
C ASN A 25 0.75 12.35 -6.77
N ILE A 26 0.98 12.61 -8.06
CA ILE A 26 0.68 11.64 -9.13
C ILE A 26 1.55 10.39 -8.90
N PRO A 27 0.95 9.18 -8.86
CA PRO A 27 1.67 7.96 -8.55
C PRO A 27 2.59 7.55 -9.70
N THR A 28 3.73 6.94 -9.35
CA THR A 28 4.72 6.40 -10.28
C THR A 28 5.09 4.97 -9.94
N ASN A 29 5.60 4.23 -10.93
CA ASN A 29 6.10 2.88 -10.69
C ASN A 29 7.30 2.94 -9.74
N GLY A 30 7.29 2.11 -8.71
CA GLY A 30 8.31 2.08 -7.66
C GLY A 30 7.97 2.95 -6.46
N ASP A 31 6.87 3.71 -6.47
CA ASP A 31 6.38 4.36 -5.27
C ASP A 31 6.11 3.34 -4.17
N VAL A 32 6.46 3.69 -2.93
CA VAL A 32 6.28 2.83 -1.77
C VAL A 32 5.61 3.61 -0.67
N ILE A 33 4.64 2.96 -0.03
CA ILE A 33 4.16 3.38 1.30
C ILE A 33 4.29 2.23 2.28
N GLU A 34 4.43 2.57 3.56
CA GLU A 34 4.51 1.62 4.65
C GLU A 34 3.30 1.78 5.56
N ILE A 35 2.69 0.65 5.89
CA ILE A 35 1.67 0.54 6.93
C ILE A 35 2.20 -0.41 8.01
N PRO A 36 1.66 -0.40 9.24
CA PRO A 36 2.20 -1.20 10.34
C PRO A 36 2.37 -2.69 10.02
N SER A 37 1.51 -3.23 9.16
CA SER A 37 1.46 -4.66 8.83
C SER A 37 2.16 -5.03 7.51
N ALA A 38 2.50 -4.07 6.65
CA ALA A 38 3.02 -4.35 5.32
C ALA A 38 3.71 -3.15 4.66
N ARG A 39 4.59 -3.45 3.71
CA ARG A 39 5.09 -2.51 2.71
C ARG A 39 4.29 -2.67 1.42
N LEU A 40 3.78 -1.57 0.88
CA LEU A 40 3.00 -1.53 -0.36
C LEU A 40 3.83 -0.86 -1.45
N GLU A 41 4.13 -1.58 -2.52
CA GLU A 41 4.92 -1.09 -3.66
C GLU A 41 4.03 -0.98 -4.90
N VAL A 42 4.02 0.19 -5.55
CA VAL A 42 3.33 0.44 -6.81
C VAL A 42 4.12 -0.19 -7.95
N ILE A 43 3.62 -1.30 -8.48
CA ILE A 43 4.30 -2.03 -9.56
C ILE A 43 3.91 -1.47 -10.93
N ARG A 44 2.67 -1.00 -11.09
CA ARG A 44 2.17 -0.50 -12.37
C ARG A 44 1.15 0.61 -12.23
N VAL A 45 1.43 1.69 -12.96
CA VAL A 45 0.52 2.82 -13.21
C VAL A 45 0.15 2.88 -14.69
N ILE A 46 -1.13 3.11 -15.00
CA ILE A 46 -1.64 3.34 -16.35
C ILE A 46 -2.55 4.57 -16.31
N ALA A 47 -2.27 5.58 -17.15
CA ALA A 47 -3.08 6.79 -17.24
C ALA A 47 -3.42 7.39 -15.85
N ASN A 48 -2.40 7.55 -15.01
CA ASN A 48 -2.47 8.05 -13.63
C ASN A 48 -3.26 7.16 -12.64
N LYS A 49 -3.59 5.92 -13.01
CA LYS A 49 -4.25 4.95 -12.14
C LYS A 49 -3.28 3.86 -11.73
N ILE A 50 -3.20 3.59 -10.43
CA ILE A 50 -2.55 2.40 -9.90
C ILE A 50 -3.38 1.20 -10.32
N VAL A 51 -2.77 0.25 -11.03
CA VAL A 51 -3.44 -0.97 -11.52
C VAL A 51 -2.81 -2.25 -10.98
N LEU A 52 -1.61 -2.18 -10.41
CA LEU A 52 -0.95 -3.30 -9.77
C LEU A 52 -0.10 -2.84 -8.60
N ILE A 53 -0.27 -3.51 -7.48
CA ILE A 53 0.53 -3.32 -6.27
C ILE A 53 1.13 -4.64 -5.82
N ARG A 54 2.31 -4.58 -5.21
CA ARG A 54 2.90 -5.68 -4.45
C ARG A 54 2.73 -5.37 -2.98
N ILE A 55 2.26 -6.37 -2.23
CA ILE A 55 2.12 -6.30 -0.78
C ILE A 55 3.18 -7.21 -0.19
N ILE A 56 4.06 -6.65 0.63
CA ILE A 56 5.11 -7.37 1.34
C ILE A 56 4.77 -7.31 2.82
N PRO A 57 4.22 -8.38 3.42
CA PRO A 57 3.94 -8.41 4.84
C PRO A 57 5.21 -8.13 5.65
N ILE A 58 5.12 -7.25 6.63
CA ILE A 58 6.17 -7.11 7.63
C ILE A 58 5.89 -8.22 8.64
N SER A 59 6.59 -9.36 8.53
CA SER A 59 6.57 -10.35 9.59
C SER A 59 7.08 -9.63 10.85
N ALA A 60 6.21 -9.37 11.82
CA ALA A 60 6.65 -9.25 13.20
C ALA A 60 7.59 -10.45 13.41
N SER A 61 8.83 -10.16 13.75
CA SER A 61 9.94 -11.11 13.79
C SER A 61 9.47 -12.52 14.17
N LEU A 62 9.81 -13.52 13.35
CA LEU A 62 10.16 -14.81 13.93
C LEU A 62 11.34 -14.54 14.88
N SER A 63 11.02 -14.19 16.11
CA SER A 63 11.84 -14.48 17.29
C SER A 63 11.86 -16.00 17.43
N ALA A 64 12.52 -16.67 16.48
CA ALA A 64 13.00 -18.02 16.64
C ALA A 64 14.33 -17.90 17.39
N SER A 65 14.20 -18.11 18.70
CA SER A 65 15.15 -18.72 19.65
C SER A 65 16.65 -18.66 19.36
#